data_AF-X1H1A6-F1
#
_entry.id   AF-X1H1A6-F1
#
_cell.length_a   1.000
_cell.length_b   1.000
_cell.length_c   1.000
_cell.angle_alpha   90.00
_cell.angle_beta   90.00
_cell.angle_gamma   90.00
#
_symmetry.space_group_name_H-M   'P 1'
#
loop_
_entity.id
_entity.type
_entity.pdbx_description
1 polymer ?
#
loop_
_entity_poly.entity_id
_entity_poly.type
_entity_poly.pdbx_seq_one_letter_code
_entity_poly.pdbx_strand_id
1 'polypeptide(L)' 'SEYFIDGTETETLTQELKYKANFNGFRIEIEGKDNGNLLKIYGDSQQEVDDFISLFLESFMTIDKLK' A
#
# COMPACT_ATOMS: atom_id res chain seq x y z
N SER A 1 -3.26 -4.62 9.71
CA SER A 1 -2.37 -5.51 8.93
C SER A 1 -1.08 -4.79 8.61
N GLU A 2 0.04 -5.52 8.49
CA GLU A 2 1.37 -4.95 8.19
C GLU A 2 1.87 -5.42 6.82
N TYR A 3 2.41 -4.51 6.01
CA TYR A 3 2.90 -4.77 4.65
C TYR A 3 4.26 -4.11 4.44
N PHE A 4 5.20 -4.82 3.80
CA PHE A 4 6.55 -4.30 3.52
C PHE A 4 6.72 -4.05 2.02
N ILE A 5 7.18 -2.84 1.66
CA ILE A 5 7.53 -2.48 0.29
C ILE A 5 9.05 -2.31 0.23
N ASP A 6 9.69 -3.11 -0.62
CA ASP A 6 11.13 -3.10 -0.93
C ASP A 6 11.40 -2.35 -2.25
N GLY A 7 12.58 -1.77 -2.41
CA GLY A 7 13.08 -1.25 -3.70
C GLY A 7 13.13 0.28 -3.87
N THR A 8 13.66 0.74 -4.99
CA THR A 8 13.97 2.16 -5.28
C THR A 8 12.75 3.04 -5.59
N GLU A 9 11.60 2.46 -5.92
CA GLU A 9 10.34 3.18 -6.18
C GLU A 9 9.43 3.26 -4.95
N THR A 10 9.94 2.85 -3.79
CA THR A 10 9.22 2.74 -2.51
C THR A 10 8.52 4.02 -2.09
N GLU A 11 9.14 5.19 -2.29
CA GLU A 11 8.60 6.45 -1.76
C GLU A 11 7.33 6.89 -2.50
N THR A 12 7.32 6.88 -3.83
CA THR A 12 6.15 7.20 -4.66
C THR A 12 5.00 6.25 -4.36
N LEU A 13 5.28 4.94 -4.37
CA LEU A 13 4.31 3.88 -4.04
C LEU A 13 3.70 4.06 -2.64
N THR A 14 4.55 4.35 -1.66
CA THR A 14 4.12 4.53 -0.27
C THR A 14 3.22 5.77 -0.12
N GLN A 15 3.52 6.86 -0.83
CA GLN A 15 2.68 8.06 -0.82
C GLN A 15 1.35 7.86 -1.54
N GLU A 16 1.34 7.18 -2.69
CA GLU A 16 0.10 6.86 -3.39
C GLU A 16 -0.80 5.93 -2.57
N LEU A 17 -0.22 4.89 -1.96
CA LEU A 17 -0.92 3.99 -1.07
C LEU A 17 -1.50 4.74 0.13
N LYS A 18 -0.73 5.65 0.73
CA LYS A 18 -1.21 6.52 1.80
C LYS A 18 -2.38 7.40 1.36
N TYR A 19 -2.29 8.01 0.19
CA TYR A 19 -3.36 8.85 -0.35
C TYR A 19 -4.64 8.03 -0.56
N LYS A 20 -4.55 6.87 -1.22
CA LYS A 20 -5.71 6.01 -1.47
C LYS A 20 -6.29 5.43 -0.17
N ALA A 21 -5.45 5.05 0.79
CA ALA A 21 -5.89 4.54 2.09
C ALA A 21 -6.73 5.60 2.82
N ASN A 22 -6.20 6.83 2.95
CA ASN A 22 -6.93 7.92 3.59
C ASN A 22 -8.22 8.29 2.84
N PHE A 23 -8.20 8.27 1.50
CA PHE A 23 -9.39 8.54 0.68
C PHE A 23 -10.51 7.50 0.93
N ASN A 24 -10.14 6.24 1.14
CA ASN A 24 -11.08 5.17 1.47
C ASN A 24 -11.39 5.08 2.99
N GLY A 25 -10.91 6.03 3.80
CA GLY A 25 -11.19 6.08 5.23
C GLY A 25 -10.29 5.19 6.12
N PHE A 26 -9.31 4.49 5.53
CA PHE A 26 -8.36 3.71 6.31
C PHE A 26 -7.35 4.62 7.00
N ARG A 27 -7.03 4.28 8.25
CA ARG A 27 -5.84 4.83 8.91
C ARG A 27 -4.63 4.05 8.44
N ILE A 28 -3.56 4.77 8.12
CA ILE A 28 -2.29 4.18 7.70
C ILE A 28 -1.11 4.83 8.43
N GLU A 29 -0.15 4.01 8.84
CA GLU A 29 1.13 4.44 9.40
C GLU A 29 2.26 3.90 8.52
N ILE A 30 3.31 4.71 8.35
CA ILE A 30 4.47 4.37 7.55
C ILE A 30 5.69 4.47 8.44
N GLU A 31 6.51 3.43 8.42
CA GLU A 31 7.75 3.34 9.16
C GLU A 31 8.89 3.04 8.16
N GLY A 32 9.78 4.02 7.97
CA GLY A 32 10.95 3.87 7.11
C GLY A 32 11.94 2.85 7.68
N LYS A 33 12.50 2.02 6.81
CA LYS A 33 13.51 0.99 7.10
C LYS A 33 14.68 1.15 6.13
N ASP A 34 15.83 0.58 6.48
CA ASP A 34 17.08 0.72 5.70
C ASP A 34 16.93 0.28 4.22
N ASN A 35 15.99 -0.63 3.94
CA ASN A 35 15.72 -1.19 2.62
C ASN A 35 14.29 -0.95 2.11
N GLY A 36 13.52 -0.04 2.71
CA GLY A 36 12.15 0.22 2.23
C GLY A 36 11.23 0.80 3.28
N ASN A 37 9.93 0.59 3.11
CA ASN A 37 8.90 1.12 4.02
C ASN A 37 8.01 0.00 4.55
N LEU A 38 7.79 0.00 5.86
CA LEU A 38 6.76 -0.80 6.52
C LEU A 38 5.48 0.03 6.61
N LEU A 39 4.39 -0.50 6.09
CA LEU A 39 3.07 0.11 6.15
C LEU A 39 2.17 -0.67 7.09
N LYS A 40 1.49 0.04 7.99
CA LYS A 40 0.50 -0.51 8.90
C LYS A 40 -0.85 0.10 8.56
N ILE A 41 -1.78 -0.72 8.08
CA ILE A 41 -3.11 -0.28 7.67
C ILE A 41 -4.12 -0.82 8.68
N TYR A 42 -5.01 0.06 9.12
CA TYR A 42 -6.04 -0.21 10.10
C TYR A 42 -7.41 0.01 9.46
N GLY A 43 -8.23 -1.04 9.48
CA GLY A 43 -9.63 -1.04 9.06
C GLY A 43 -10.49 -1.77 10.11
N ASP A 44 -11.80 -1.82 9.87
CA ASP A 44 -12.76 -2.43 10.80
C ASP A 44 -12.66 -3.96 10.81
N SER A 45 -12.10 -4.55 9.76
CA SER A 45 -11.78 -5.98 9.69
C SER A 45 -10.54 -6.28 8.85
N GLN A 46 -9.95 -7.46 9.06
CA GLN A 46 -8.84 -7.93 8.24
C GLN A 46 -9.24 -8.08 6.76
N GLN A 47 -10.44 -8.58 6.49
CA GLN A 47 -10.98 -8.75 5.13
C GLN A 47 -11.03 -7.42 4.38
N GLU A 48 -11.49 -6.37 5.04
CA GLU A 48 -11.59 -5.04 4.44
C GLU A 48 -10.22 -4.47 4.05
N VAL A 49 -9.22 -4.66 4.92
CA VAL A 49 -7.84 -4.25 4.64
C VAL A 49 -7.24 -5.07 3.49
N ASP A 50 -7.53 -6.36 3.43
CA ASP A 50 -7.05 -7.25 2.36
C ASP A 50 -7.69 -6.92 1.01
N ASP A 51 -8.99 -6.58 0.99
CA ASP A 51 -9.69 -6.14 -0.22
C ASP A 51 -9.11 -4.81 -0.75
N PHE A 52 -8.83 -3.85 0.14
CA PHE A 52 -8.19 -2.58 -0.21
C PHE A 52 -6.79 -2.78 -0.81
N ILE A 53 -5.95 -3.61 -0.16
CA ILE A 53 -4.61 -3.90 -0.67
C ILE A 53 -4.67 -4.61 -2.01
N SER A 54 -5.59 -5.56 -2.18
CA SER A 54 -5.77 -6.27 -3.45
C SER A 54 -6.14 -5.30 -4.58
N LEU A 55 -7.09 -4.39 -4.34
CA LEU A 55 -7.46 -3.33 -5.30
C LEU A 55 -6.29 -2.39 -5.61
N PHE A 56 -5.48 -2.03 -4.61
CA PHE A 56 -4.30 -1.19 -4.81
C PHE A 56 -3.26 -1.90 -5.68
N LEU A 57 -2.94 -3.16 -5.36
CA LEU A 57 -1.97 -3.96 -6.10
C LEU A 57 -2.42 -4.24 -7.53
N GLU A 58 -3.71 -4.51 -7.76
CA GLU A 58 -4.26 -4.61 -9.11
C GLU A 58 -4.11 -3.27 -9.86
N SER A 59 -4.47 -2.16 -9.24
CA SER A 59 -4.34 -0.84 -9.85
C SER A 59 -2.89 -0.46 -10.21
N PHE A 60 -1.88 -1.01 -9.52
CA PHE A 60 -0.47 -0.72 -9.75
C PHE A 60 0.20 -1.76 -10.67
N MET A 61 -0.08 -3.05 -10.51
CA MET A 61 0.46 -4.13 -11.35
C MET A 61 -0.21 -4.24 -12.73
N THR A 62 -1.32 -3.52 -12.98
CA THR A 62 -1.90 -3.42 -14.33
C THR A 62 -1.15 -2.42 -15.23
N ILE A 63 -0.12 -1.73 -14.72
CA ILE A 63 0.79 -0.89 -15.52
C ILE A 63 2.07 -1.68 -15.85
N ASP A 64 1.91 -2.87 -16.41
CA ASP A 64 2.84 -3.44 -17.38
C ASP A 64 2.20 -4.67 -18.04
N LYS A 65 1.25 -4.42 -18.95
CA LYS A 65 1.03 -5.37 -20.03
C LYS A 65 2.10 -5.08 -21.08
N LEU A 66 3.30 -5.61 -20.86
CA LEU A 66 4.33 -5.72 -21.87
C LEU A 66 3.70 -6.32 -23.14
N LYS A 67 3.65 -5.51 -24.20
CA LYS A 67 3.66 -6.02 -25.57
C LYS A 67 5.11 -6.05 -26.03
#